data_AF-A0A6G0M8U4-F1
#
_entry.id   AF-A0A6G0M8U4-F1
#
_cell.length_a   1.000
_cell.length_b   1.000
_cell.length_c   1.000
_cell.angle_alpha   90.00
_cell.angle_beta   90.00
_cell.angle_gamma   90.00
#
_symmetry.space_group_name_H-M   'P 1'
#
loop_
_entity.id
_entity.type
_entity.pdbx_description
1 polymer ?
#
loop_
_entity_poly.entity_id
_entity_poly.type
_entity_poly.pdbx_seq_one_letter_code
_entity_poly.pdbx_strand_id
1 'polypeptide(L)'
;MLVEVNERNGWHIPLHVDAASGGFIAPFISPDLLWDFRLPNVKSINVSGHKFGLVYAGMGWAIWREKEDLPEDLVFHVNYLGGDQSSFTLNFSKGAGNVVAQYYNLLRFG
;
A
#
# COMPACT_ATOMS: atom_id res chain seq x y z
N MET A 1 12.59 9.16 -19.86
CA MET A 1 11.84 8.35 -18.87
C MET A 1 12.68 8.18 -17.60
N LEU A 2 12.07 7.97 -16.42
CA LEU A 2 12.82 7.77 -15.15
C LEU A 2 13.86 6.65 -15.24
N VAL A 3 13.54 5.58 -15.98
CA VAL A 3 14.46 4.47 -16.28
C VAL A 3 15.75 4.96 -16.94
N GLU A 4 15.65 5.72 -18.03
CA GLU A 4 16.80 6.28 -18.74
C GLU A 4 17.62 7.23 -17.86
N VAL A 5 16.97 7.99 -16.98
CA VAL A 5 17.66 8.89 -16.03
C VAL A 5 18.44 8.07 -15.00
N ASN A 6 17.87 6.99 -14.49
CA ASN A 6 18.56 6.08 -13.58
C ASN A 6 19.75 5.41 -14.27
N GLU A 7 19.58 4.91 -15.49
CA GLU A 7 20.65 4.27 -16.29
C GLU A 7 21.78 5.24 -16.60
N ARG A 8 21.47 6.45 -17.09
CA ARG A 8 22.46 7.45 -17.46
C ARG A 8 23.32 7.91 -16.28
N ASN A 9 22.74 7.98 -15.09
CA ASN A 9 23.40 8.54 -13.91
C ASN A 9 23.88 7.47 -12.90
N GLY A 10 23.57 6.19 -13.14
CA GLY A 10 23.80 5.12 -12.16
C GLY A 10 23.00 5.31 -10.87
N TRP A 11 21.80 5.91 -10.97
CA TRP A 11 20.92 6.14 -9.84
C TRP A 11 19.91 5.02 -9.65
N HIS A 12 19.33 4.96 -8.45
CA HIS A 12 18.28 4.02 -8.09
C HIS A 12 17.06 4.75 -7.52
N ILE A 13 16.59 5.79 -8.21
CA ILE A 13 15.45 6.60 -7.74
C ILE A 13 14.19 5.73 -7.74
N PRO A 14 13.54 5.54 -6.57
CA PRO A 14 12.29 4.80 -6.45
C PRO A 14 11.09 5.67 -6.84
N LEU A 15 9.99 5.00 -7.22
CA LEU A 15 8.70 5.63 -7.47
C LEU A 15 7.69 5.19 -6.41
N HIS A 16 6.98 6.16 -5.84
CA HIS A 16 5.75 5.93 -5.10
C HIS A 16 4.56 6.25 -6.00
N VAL A 17 3.55 5.39 -6.02
CA VAL A 17 2.32 5.63 -6.78
C VAL A 17 1.19 5.96 -5.81
N ASP A 18 0.69 7.20 -5.85
CA ASP A 18 -0.55 7.56 -5.18
C ASP A 18 -1.74 7.03 -6.00
N ALA A 19 -2.19 5.83 -5.64
CA ALA A 19 -3.37 5.20 -6.19
C ALA A 19 -4.57 5.32 -5.25
N ALA A 20 -4.64 6.38 -4.42
CA ALA A 20 -5.69 6.54 -3.40
C ALA A 20 -7.10 6.26 -3.94
N SER A 21 -7.43 6.80 -5.12
CA SER A 21 -8.69 6.51 -5.80
C SER A 21 -8.56 5.39 -6.83
N GLY A 22 -7.54 5.47 -7.69
CA GLY A 22 -7.39 4.60 -8.86
C GLY A 22 -7.05 3.14 -8.55
N GLY A 23 -6.52 2.85 -7.36
CA GLY A 23 -6.06 1.51 -6.97
C GLY A 23 -7.17 0.46 -6.88
N PHE A 24 -8.42 0.88 -6.64
CA PHE A 24 -9.61 0.02 -6.72
C PHE A 24 -10.43 0.21 -8.00
N ILE A 25 -9.89 0.89 -9.01
CA ILE A 25 -10.54 1.09 -10.31
C ILE A 25 -9.73 0.42 -11.42
N ALA A 26 -8.48 0.86 -11.59
CA ALA A 26 -7.66 0.49 -12.74
C ALA A 26 -7.51 -1.04 -12.91
N PRO A 27 -7.32 -1.86 -11.85
CA PRO A 27 -7.25 -3.31 -11.99
C PRO A 27 -8.51 -3.96 -12.57
N PHE A 28 -9.69 -3.34 -12.40
CA PHE A 28 -10.97 -3.92 -12.80
C PHE A 28 -11.44 -3.44 -14.18
N ILE A 29 -11.15 -2.19 -14.55
CA ILE A 29 -11.62 -1.61 -15.83
C ILE A 29 -10.55 -1.59 -16.92
N SER A 30 -9.26 -1.59 -16.53
CA SER A 30 -8.12 -1.48 -17.45
C SER A 30 -6.95 -2.36 -16.96
N PRO A 31 -7.11 -3.69 -16.87
CA PRO A 31 -6.12 -4.59 -16.28
C PRO A 31 -4.75 -4.55 -16.99
N ASP A 32 -4.74 -4.26 -18.29
CA ASP A 32 -3.52 -4.18 -19.10
C ASP A 32 -2.72 -2.88 -18.90
N LEU A 33 -3.29 -1.88 -18.21
CA LEU A 33 -2.57 -0.65 -17.88
C LEU A 33 -1.43 -0.97 -16.91
N LEU A 34 -0.19 -0.69 -17.34
CA LEU A 34 0.99 -0.81 -16.49
C LEU A 34 1.12 0.44 -15.62
N TRP A 35 0.80 0.33 -14.34
CA TRP A 35 0.90 1.43 -13.37
C TRP A 35 1.40 0.99 -11.98
N ASP A 36 1.32 -0.30 -11.68
CA ASP A 36 1.60 -0.89 -10.36
C ASP A 36 3.01 -1.50 -10.27
N PHE A 37 3.21 -2.46 -9.36
CA PHE A 37 4.48 -3.14 -9.15
C PHE A 37 5.04 -3.87 -10.37
N ARG A 38 4.27 -4.05 -11.46
CA ARG A 38 4.81 -4.49 -12.76
C ARG A 38 5.89 -3.55 -13.33
N LEU A 39 5.89 -2.27 -12.94
CA LEU A 39 6.91 -1.30 -13.35
C LEU A 39 8.09 -1.30 -12.37
N PRO A 40 9.32 -1.67 -12.77
CA PRO A 40 10.43 -2.02 -11.87
C PRO A 40 10.91 -0.90 -10.91
N ASN A 41 10.53 0.36 -11.13
CA ASN A 41 10.88 1.46 -10.22
C ASN A 41 9.82 1.72 -9.14
N VAL A 42 8.60 1.17 -9.24
CA VAL A 42 7.54 1.35 -8.24
C VAL A 42 7.86 0.60 -6.95
N LYS A 43 8.29 1.30 -5.90
CA LYS A 43 8.66 0.69 -4.62
C LYS A 43 7.54 0.69 -3.58
N SER A 44 6.55 1.56 -3.74
CA SER A 44 5.38 1.57 -2.85
C SER A 44 4.14 2.15 -3.53
N ILE A 45 2.98 1.74 -3.07
CA ILE A 45 1.66 2.16 -3.57
C ILE A 45 0.74 2.38 -2.36
N ASN A 46 0.02 3.50 -2.34
CA ASN A 46 -1.11 3.67 -1.43
C ASN A 46 -2.45 3.51 -2.14
N VAL A 47 -3.47 3.05 -1.43
CA VAL A 47 -4.86 2.99 -1.91
C VAL A 47 -5.84 3.25 -0.77
N SER A 48 -6.90 4.02 -1.01
CA SER A 48 -7.91 4.32 0.00
C SER A 48 -9.08 3.35 -0.11
N GLY A 49 -9.23 2.45 0.86
CA GLY A 49 -10.39 1.56 0.97
C GLY A 49 -11.70 2.34 1.08
N HIS A 50 -11.66 3.50 1.73
CA HIS A 50 -12.83 4.36 1.87
C HIS A 50 -13.19 5.21 0.63
N LYS A 51 -12.51 4.99 -0.50
CA LYS A 51 -12.89 5.55 -1.80
C LYS A 51 -13.56 4.48 -2.63
N PHE A 52 -12.88 3.96 -3.65
CA PHE A 52 -13.43 2.92 -4.53
C PHE A 52 -13.25 1.49 -3.97
N GLY A 53 -12.65 1.34 -2.78
CA GLY A 53 -12.67 0.08 -2.03
C GLY A 53 -14.00 -0.23 -1.31
N LEU A 54 -14.97 0.68 -1.45
CA LEU A 54 -16.37 0.53 -1.02
C LEU A 54 -16.58 0.41 0.51
N VAL A 55 -15.65 0.94 1.30
CA VAL A 55 -15.79 1.02 2.77
C VAL A 55 -16.14 2.44 3.20
N TYR A 56 -16.74 2.62 4.37
CA TYR A 56 -16.94 3.95 4.96
C TYR A 56 -15.61 4.63 5.33
N ALA A 57 -15.67 5.95 5.55
CA ALA A 57 -14.51 6.79 5.87
C ALA A 57 -13.63 6.22 7.00
N GLY A 58 -12.31 6.29 6.82
CA GLY A 58 -11.31 5.87 7.82
C GLY A 58 -10.50 4.61 7.49
N MET A 59 -10.52 4.13 6.24
CA MET A 59 -9.70 2.99 5.78
C MET A 59 -8.75 3.32 4.62
N GLY A 60 -7.49 2.94 4.75
CA GLY A 60 -6.49 3.03 3.68
C GLY A 60 -5.39 1.99 3.85
N TRP A 61 -4.68 1.72 2.78
CA TRP A 61 -3.61 0.74 2.68
C TRP A 61 -2.37 1.37 2.06
N ALA A 62 -1.21 0.96 2.54
CA ALA A 62 0.08 1.23 1.92
C ALA A 62 0.80 -0.10 1.78
N ILE A 63 1.33 -0.35 0.58
CA ILE A 63 2.01 -1.59 0.23
C ILE A 63 3.41 -1.22 -0.27
N TRP A 64 4.40 -1.97 0.19
CA TRP A 64 5.77 -1.92 -0.29
C TRP A 64 6.03 -3.12 -1.19
N ARG A 65 6.90 -2.96 -2.18
CA ARG A 65 7.21 -4.04 -3.12
C ARG A 65 7.93 -5.18 -2.40
N GLU A 66 9.09 -4.90 -1.82
CA GLU A 66 9.90 -5.88 -1.09
C GLU A 66 10.05 -5.47 0.38
N LYS A 67 10.55 -6.40 1.20
CA LYS A 67 10.85 -6.10 2.61
C LYS A 67 11.88 -4.99 2.75
N GLU A 68 12.90 -4.97 1.88
CA GLU A 68 13.98 -3.98 1.91
C GLU A 68 13.50 -2.56 1.53
N ASP A 69 12.34 -2.45 0.88
CA ASP A 69 11.72 -1.15 0.57
C ASP A 69 11.05 -0.52 1.81
N LEU A 70 10.92 -1.26 2.92
CA LEU A 70 10.47 -0.78 4.22
C LEU A 70 11.62 -0.87 5.25
N PRO A 71 12.28 0.26 5.59
CA PRO A 71 13.36 0.25 6.57
C PRO A 71 12.92 -0.30 7.94
N GLU A 72 13.62 -1.32 8.44
CA GLU A 72 13.28 -2.04 9.68
C GLU A 72 13.36 -1.13 10.92
N ASP A 73 14.22 -0.11 10.89
CA ASP A 73 14.36 0.91 11.95
C ASP A 73 13.13 1.81 12.09
N LEU A 74 12.22 1.78 11.11
CA LEU A 74 10.93 2.44 11.19
C LEU A 74 9.83 1.54 11.77
N VAL A 75 10.06 0.24 11.89
CA VAL A 75 9.11 -0.74 12.42
C VAL A 75 9.27 -0.85 13.93
N PHE A 76 8.22 -0.53 14.67
CA PHE A 76 8.22 -0.63 16.13
C PHE A 76 7.73 -2.00 16.56
N HIS A 77 8.46 -2.65 17.46
CA HIS A 77 8.09 -3.94 18.05
C HIS A 77 7.52 -3.69 19.45
N VAL A 78 6.23 -3.97 19.65
CA VAL A 78 5.49 -3.71 20.90
C VAL A 78 5.06 -5.01 21.57
N ASN A 79 5.15 -5.07 22.91
CA ASN A 79 4.84 -6.28 23.69
C ASN A 79 3.53 -6.20 24.52
N TYR A 80 2.65 -5.25 24.21
CA TYR A 80 1.56 -4.80 25.09
C TYR A 80 0.51 -5.88 25.44
N LEU A 81 0.42 -6.98 24.68
CA LEU A 81 -0.57 -8.05 24.87
C LEU A 81 0.06 -9.44 25.11
N GLY A 82 1.29 -9.49 25.60
CA GLY A 82 1.96 -10.75 25.96
C GLY A 82 2.68 -11.47 24.81
N GLY A 83 2.82 -10.81 23.66
CA GLY A 83 3.60 -11.27 22.52
C GLY A 83 4.16 -10.10 21.72
N ASP A 84 5.18 -10.37 20.90
CA ASP A 84 5.80 -9.37 20.03
C ASP A 84 4.89 -9.04 18.84
N GLN A 85 4.64 -7.75 18.61
CA GLN A 85 3.81 -7.26 17.51
C GLN A 85 4.53 -6.13 16.80
N SER A 86 4.74 -6.30 15.50
CA SER A 86 5.29 -5.24 14.65
C SER A 86 4.22 -4.22 14.29
N SER A 87 4.49 -2.96 14.61
CA SER A 87 3.65 -1.81 14.29
C SER A 87 4.42 -0.84 13.41
N PHE A 88 3.84 -0.56 12.25
CA PHE A 88 4.34 0.46 11.34
C PHE A 88 3.21 1.40 10.92
N THR A 89 2.73 2.18 11.88
CA THR A 89 1.69 3.18 11.65
C THR A 89 1.89 4.38 12.58
N LEU A 90 1.40 5.56 12.19
CA LEU A 90 1.42 6.75 13.05
C LEU A 90 0.39 6.71 14.19
N ASN A 91 -0.70 5.94 13.99
CA ASN A 91 -1.78 5.81 14.97
C ASN A 91 -1.52 4.61 15.88
N PHE A 92 -2.01 4.67 17.12
CA PHE A 92 -1.99 3.52 18.02
C PHE A 92 -3.37 2.83 18.04
N SER A 93 -4.11 2.93 19.15
CA SER A 93 -5.47 2.41 19.26
C SER A 93 -6.40 3.03 18.22
N LYS A 94 -7.09 2.17 17.46
CA LYS A 94 -8.05 2.55 16.43
C LYS A 94 -9.14 1.48 16.30
N GLY A 95 -10.32 1.87 15.80
CA GLY A 95 -11.40 0.94 15.54
C GLY A 95 -11.08 -0.02 14.39
N ALA A 96 -11.39 -1.31 14.57
CA ALA A 96 -11.17 -2.34 13.54
C ALA A 96 -12.37 -2.56 12.61
N GLY A 97 -13.51 -1.90 12.85
CA GLY A 97 -14.75 -2.12 12.07
C GLY A 97 -14.56 -1.93 10.56
N ASN A 98 -13.84 -0.89 10.15
CA ASN A 98 -13.55 -0.66 8.73
C ASN A 98 -12.56 -1.70 8.15
N VAL A 99 -11.68 -2.28 8.96
CA VAL A 99 -10.77 -3.36 8.51
C VAL A 99 -11.62 -4.58 8.16
N VAL A 100 -12.55 -4.94 9.05
CA VAL A 100 -13.50 -6.05 8.85
C VAL A 100 -14.41 -5.79 7.66
N ALA A 101 -14.91 -4.56 7.49
CA ALA A 101 -15.73 -4.19 6.34
C ALA A 101 -14.96 -4.29 5.01
N GLN A 102 -13.69 -3.88 4.98
CA GLN A 102 -12.86 -4.05 3.79
C GLN A 102 -12.68 -5.52 3.45
N TYR A 103 -12.36 -6.35 4.45
CA TYR A 103 -12.21 -7.79 4.28
C TYR A 103 -13.50 -8.43 3.76
N TYR A 104 -14.65 -8.05 4.31
CA TYR A 104 -15.96 -8.48 3.81
C TYR A 104 -16.16 -8.12 2.33
N ASN A 105 -15.90 -6.88 1.94
CA ASN A 105 -16.11 -6.44 0.56
C ASN A 105 -15.22 -7.19 -0.44
N LEU A 106 -13.94 -7.41 -0.10
CA LEU A 106 -13.03 -8.20 -0.93
C LEU A 106 -13.60 -9.61 -1.15
N LEU A 107 -13.97 -10.31 -0.07
CA LEU A 107 -14.56 -11.66 -0.20
C LEU A 107 -15.92 -11.67 -0.90
N ARG A 108 -16.72 -10.62 -0.71
CA ARG A 108 -18.09 -10.56 -1.22
C ARG A 108 -18.15 -10.23 -2.70
N PHE A 109 -17.23 -9.41 -3.20
CA PHE A 109 -17.25 -8.89 -4.57
C PHE A 109 -16.13 -9.43 -5.48
N GLY A 110 -15.03 -9.93 -4.92
CA GLY A 110 -13.87 -10.45 -5.68
C GLY A 110 -12.55 -9.86 -5.21
#